data_AF-A0AAU7RAU2-F1
#
_entry.id   AF-A0AAU7RAU2-F1
#
_cell.length_a   1.000
_cell.length_b   1.000
_cell.length_c   1.000
_cell.angle_alpha   90.00
_cell.angle_beta   90.00
_cell.angle_gamma   90.00
#
_symmetry.space_group_name_H-M   'P 1'
#
loop_
_entity.id
_entity.type
_entity.pdbx_description
1 polymer ?
#
loop_
_entity_poly.entity_id
_entity_poly.type
_entity_poly.pdbx_seq_one_letter_code
_entity_poly.pdbx_strand_id
1 'polypeptide(L)'
;MTFHYLESADDPRVSDYTTLTDVHLRKLREPAEGMYIAESSRVLRRALAAGHQPRSFFLAEKWLEDLRDVFEAHPDVPVFIGTAALLEEITGFHLHRGAMAAMHRPVPVPLAELLASAQRVAVLEDIVDHTNVGAIFRSAAALGVDAVLVSPRCGDPLYRRSVRVSMGTVFQVPWSRLESWPGDLELLKEQGFTVAAMELTDDALDLDEVAARNIPKLALVLGTEGAGMSPETLAAVDIAVKIPMRAGVDSLNVAAASAVAFWELRPRN
;
A
#
# COMPACT_ATOMS: atom_id res chain seq x y z
N MET A 1 -25.05 10.71 -16.13
CA MET A 1 -25.07 10.18 -14.75
C MET A 1 -26.18 9.18 -14.62
N THR A 2 -25.83 7.93 -14.31
CA THR A 2 -26.80 6.84 -14.18
C THR A 2 -26.82 6.36 -12.73
N PHE A 3 -27.84 6.80 -12.00
CA PHE A 3 -28.12 6.33 -10.64
C PHE A 3 -28.98 5.08 -10.70
N HIS A 4 -28.56 4.04 -9.99
CA HIS A 4 -29.23 2.75 -9.92
C HIS A 4 -29.59 2.44 -8.48
N TYR A 5 -30.88 2.54 -8.15
CA TYR A 5 -31.39 2.12 -6.86
C TYR A 5 -31.49 0.59 -6.84
N LEU A 6 -30.83 -0.05 -5.88
CA LEU A 6 -30.74 -1.49 -5.72
C LEU A 6 -31.98 -2.00 -4.99
N GLU A 7 -32.54 -3.10 -5.49
CA GLU A 7 -33.71 -3.78 -4.90
C GLU A 7 -33.35 -5.17 -4.35
N SER A 8 -32.21 -5.74 -4.74
CA SER A 8 -31.76 -7.08 -4.36
C SER A 8 -30.23 -7.15 -4.22
N ALA A 9 -29.76 -8.00 -3.30
CA ALA A 9 -28.33 -8.26 -3.11
C ALA A 9 -27.73 -9.12 -4.23
N ASP A 10 -28.59 -9.84 -4.97
CA ASP A 10 -28.21 -10.69 -6.10
C ASP A 10 -28.06 -9.92 -7.42
N ASP A 11 -28.13 -8.59 -7.40
CA ASP A 11 -27.97 -7.79 -8.62
C ASP A 11 -26.58 -8.02 -9.23
N PRO A 12 -26.48 -8.56 -10.47
CA PRO A 12 -25.20 -8.93 -11.05
C PRO A 12 -24.28 -7.72 -11.28
N ARG A 13 -24.84 -6.50 -11.34
CA ARG A 13 -24.10 -5.25 -11.56
C ARG A 13 -23.25 -4.84 -10.36
N VAL A 14 -23.52 -5.38 -9.16
CA VAL A 14 -22.75 -5.09 -7.94
C VAL A 14 -21.78 -6.22 -7.56
N SER A 15 -21.51 -7.15 -8.48
CA SER A 15 -20.60 -8.29 -8.27
C SER A 15 -19.17 -7.88 -7.86
N ASP A 16 -18.72 -6.66 -8.16
CA ASP A 16 -17.44 -6.13 -7.67
C ASP A 16 -17.39 -5.99 -6.14
N TYR A 17 -18.56 -5.77 -5.52
CA TYR A 17 -18.73 -5.50 -4.09
C TYR A 17 -19.14 -6.72 -3.26
N THR A 18 -19.21 -7.90 -3.88
CA THR A 18 -19.50 -9.15 -3.19
C THR A 18 -18.22 -9.83 -2.68
N THR A 19 -18.40 -10.75 -1.73
CA THR A 19 -17.33 -11.60 -1.16
C THR A 19 -16.12 -10.82 -0.62
N LEU A 20 -16.31 -9.56 -0.22
CA LEU A 20 -15.24 -8.68 0.26
C LEU A 20 -14.61 -9.10 1.59
N THR A 21 -15.24 -10.04 2.30
CA THR A 21 -14.75 -10.64 3.54
C THR A 21 -13.88 -11.88 3.30
N ASP A 22 -13.95 -12.49 2.11
CA ASP A 22 -13.11 -13.63 1.73
C ASP A 22 -11.74 -13.13 1.23
N VAL A 23 -10.78 -13.08 2.15
CA VAL A 23 -9.43 -12.59 1.87
C VAL A 23 -8.74 -13.40 0.78
N HIS A 24 -8.91 -14.72 0.75
CA HIS A 24 -8.20 -15.58 -0.20
C HIS A 24 -8.75 -15.38 -1.61
N LEU A 25 -10.07 -15.42 -1.77
CA LEU A 25 -10.73 -15.21 -3.05
C LEU A 25 -10.40 -13.82 -3.61
N ARG A 26 -10.49 -12.77 -2.79
CA ARG A 26 -10.24 -11.39 -3.23
C ARG A 26 -8.80 -11.15 -3.65
N LYS A 27 -7.81 -11.73 -2.95
CA LYS A 27 -6.39 -11.64 -3.36
C LYS A 27 -6.14 -12.17 -4.77
N LEU A 28 -6.90 -13.16 -5.22
CA LEU A 28 -6.77 -13.73 -6.57
C LEU A 28 -7.63 -12.96 -7.58
N ARG A 29 -8.87 -12.64 -7.19
CA ARG A 29 -9.88 -12.04 -8.08
C ARG A 29 -9.57 -10.59 -8.43
N GLU A 30 -9.22 -9.75 -7.46
CA GLU A 30 -9.00 -8.31 -7.69
C GLU A 30 -7.87 -8.04 -8.71
N PRO A 31 -6.68 -8.68 -8.60
CA PRO A 31 -5.65 -8.53 -9.61
C PRO A 31 -6.06 -9.09 -10.98
N ALA A 32 -6.69 -10.27 -11.02
CA ALA A 32 -7.10 -10.92 -12.27
C ALA A 32 -8.17 -10.12 -13.03
N GLU A 33 -9.09 -9.48 -12.30
CA GLU A 33 -10.12 -8.60 -12.87
C GLU A 33 -9.62 -7.17 -13.08
N GLY A 34 -8.37 -6.86 -12.71
CA GLY A 34 -7.75 -5.55 -12.86
C GLY A 34 -8.41 -4.46 -12.01
N MET A 35 -8.92 -4.78 -10.81
CA MET A 35 -9.58 -3.84 -9.91
C MET A 35 -9.05 -3.83 -8.49
N TYR A 36 -9.50 -2.85 -7.71
CA TYR A 36 -9.39 -2.82 -6.26
C TYR A 36 -10.57 -2.02 -5.66
N ILE A 37 -10.77 -2.14 -4.34
CA ILE A 37 -11.84 -1.42 -3.63
C ILE A 37 -11.28 -0.25 -2.82
N ALA A 38 -11.79 0.95 -3.11
CA ALA A 38 -11.60 2.13 -2.28
C ALA A 38 -12.78 2.28 -1.31
N GLU A 39 -12.51 2.23 0.00
CA GLU A 39 -13.52 2.33 1.05
C GLU A 39 -13.43 3.70 1.74
N SER A 40 -14.55 4.42 1.81
CA SER A 40 -14.73 5.79 2.32
C SER A 40 -14.49 6.92 1.33
N SER A 41 -15.22 8.03 1.54
CA SER A 41 -15.13 9.25 0.73
C SER A 41 -13.70 9.80 0.67
N ARG A 42 -12.95 9.75 1.79
CA ARG A 42 -11.57 10.25 1.84
C ARG A 42 -10.61 9.41 0.99
N VAL A 43 -10.71 8.09 1.08
CA VAL A 43 -9.86 7.17 0.32
C VAL A 43 -10.19 7.25 -1.17
N LEU A 44 -11.49 7.27 -1.50
CA LEU A 44 -11.99 7.44 -2.86
C LEU A 44 -11.43 8.72 -3.47
N ARG A 45 -11.59 9.87 -2.79
CA ARG A 45 -11.08 11.17 -3.28
C ARG A 45 -9.57 11.17 -3.47
N ARG A 46 -8.81 10.47 -2.61
CA ARG A 46 -7.35 10.30 -2.79
C ARG A 46 -6.99 9.47 -4.01
N ALA A 47 -7.73 8.39 -4.28
CA ALA A 47 -7.54 7.60 -5.49
C ALA A 47 -7.79 8.44 -6.75
N LEU A 48 -8.89 9.21 -6.77
CA LEU A 48 -9.20 10.12 -7.89
C LEU A 48 -8.15 11.21 -8.06
N ALA A 49 -7.67 11.80 -6.95
CA ALA A 49 -6.59 12.81 -6.99
C ALA A 49 -5.25 12.23 -7.49
N ALA A 50 -5.03 10.92 -7.32
CA ALA A 50 -3.90 10.21 -7.91
C ALA A 50 -4.13 9.81 -9.39
N GLY A 51 -5.26 10.19 -9.99
CA GLY A 51 -5.59 9.91 -11.39
C GLY A 51 -6.21 8.53 -11.65
N HIS A 52 -6.54 7.76 -10.60
CA HIS A 52 -7.15 6.45 -10.76
C HIS A 52 -8.59 6.55 -11.25
N GLN A 53 -9.01 5.61 -12.09
CA GLN A 53 -10.32 5.63 -12.74
C GLN A 53 -11.34 4.74 -11.99
N PRO A 54 -12.51 5.27 -11.61
CA PRO A 54 -13.57 4.47 -10.99
C PRO A 54 -14.32 3.63 -12.03
N ARG A 55 -14.64 2.38 -11.67
CA ARG A 55 -15.53 1.47 -12.42
C ARG A 55 -16.98 1.72 -12.09
N SER A 56 -17.24 1.93 -10.80
CA SER A 56 -18.58 2.20 -10.26
C SER A 56 -18.47 2.80 -8.87
N PHE A 57 -19.55 3.40 -8.41
CA PHE A 57 -19.72 3.87 -7.05
C PHE A 57 -20.82 3.07 -6.34
N PHE A 58 -20.66 2.84 -5.04
CA PHE A 58 -21.58 2.03 -4.23
C PHE A 58 -21.78 2.67 -2.86
N LEU A 59 -22.99 3.14 -2.55
CA LEU A 59 -23.25 3.96 -1.37
C LEU A 59 -24.70 3.91 -0.89
N ALA A 60 -24.89 4.31 0.36
CA ALA A 60 -26.22 4.65 0.86
C ALA A 60 -26.64 6.04 0.39
N GLU A 61 -27.95 6.25 0.20
CA GLU A 61 -28.53 7.49 -0.33
C GLU A 61 -28.10 8.76 0.43
N LYS A 62 -27.92 8.65 1.75
CA LYS A 62 -27.46 9.77 2.61
C LYS A 62 -26.11 10.38 2.19
N TRP A 63 -25.29 9.66 1.41
CA TRP A 63 -23.97 10.11 0.95
C TRP A 63 -23.99 10.71 -0.45
N LEU A 64 -25.15 10.81 -1.11
CA LEU A 64 -25.25 11.35 -2.47
C LEU A 64 -24.80 12.82 -2.52
N GLU A 65 -25.26 13.63 -1.57
CA GLU A 65 -24.91 15.06 -1.55
C GLU A 65 -23.42 15.28 -1.31
N ASP A 66 -22.84 14.54 -0.35
CA ASP A 66 -21.43 14.61 0.03
C ASP A 66 -20.44 14.24 -1.09
N LEU A 67 -20.93 13.56 -2.14
CA LEU A 67 -20.14 13.08 -3.28
C LEU A 67 -20.67 13.60 -4.62
N ARG A 68 -21.58 14.57 -4.61
CA ARG A 68 -22.16 15.14 -5.84
C ARG A 68 -21.08 15.61 -6.82
N ASP A 69 -20.08 16.34 -6.32
CA ASP A 69 -18.95 16.84 -7.09
C ASP A 69 -18.14 15.70 -7.75
N VAL A 70 -18.01 14.56 -7.05
CA VAL A 70 -17.33 13.37 -7.60
C VAL A 70 -18.11 12.78 -8.76
N PHE A 71 -19.44 12.66 -8.63
CA PHE A 71 -20.27 12.09 -9.69
C PHE A 71 -20.42 13.00 -10.89
N GLU A 72 -20.48 14.32 -10.67
CA GLU A 72 -20.47 15.33 -11.74
C GLU A 72 -19.16 15.29 -12.54
N ALA A 73 -18.02 15.04 -11.88
CA ALA A 73 -16.73 14.85 -12.54
C ALA A 73 -16.62 13.50 -13.30
N HIS A 74 -17.49 12.53 -13.02
CA HIS A 74 -17.47 11.19 -13.62
C HIS A 74 -18.86 10.77 -14.10
N PRO A 75 -19.46 11.48 -15.06
CA PRO A 75 -20.88 11.35 -15.39
C PRO A 75 -21.25 10.00 -16.05
N ASP A 76 -20.28 9.29 -16.61
CA ASP A 76 -20.46 8.02 -17.30
C ASP A 76 -20.26 6.79 -16.39
N VAL A 77 -19.88 7.02 -15.13
CA VAL A 77 -19.62 5.95 -14.16
C VAL A 77 -20.91 5.62 -13.40
N PRO A 78 -21.34 4.36 -13.35
CA PRO A 78 -22.57 3.98 -12.68
C PRO A 78 -22.49 4.17 -11.16
N VAL A 79 -23.59 4.66 -10.58
CA VAL A 79 -23.73 4.88 -9.14
C VAL A 79 -24.81 3.96 -8.59
N PHE A 80 -24.44 2.97 -7.80
CA PHE A 80 -25.34 2.03 -7.15
C PHE A 80 -25.72 2.49 -5.75
N ILE A 81 -27.01 2.66 -5.51
CA ILE A 81 -27.57 3.21 -4.27
C ILE A 81 -28.43 2.13 -3.60
N GLY A 82 -28.22 1.88 -2.31
CA GLY A 82 -29.03 0.93 -1.57
C GLY A 82 -29.32 1.37 -0.15
N THR A 83 -30.23 0.66 0.52
CA THR A 83 -30.45 0.81 1.96
C THR A 83 -29.26 0.25 2.73
N ALA A 84 -29.03 0.70 3.97
CA ALA A 84 -27.90 0.22 4.78
C ALA A 84 -27.88 -1.31 4.94
N ALA A 85 -29.06 -1.94 5.13
CA ALA A 85 -29.20 -3.38 5.24
C ALA A 85 -28.84 -4.11 3.94
N LEU A 86 -29.31 -3.61 2.80
CA LEU A 86 -29.03 -4.22 1.49
C LEU A 86 -27.55 -4.13 1.14
N LEU A 87 -26.92 -2.98 1.39
CA LEU A 87 -25.50 -2.79 1.11
C LEU A 87 -24.61 -3.66 2.01
N GLU A 88 -25.01 -3.86 3.26
CA GLU A 88 -24.34 -4.79 4.17
C GLU A 88 -24.47 -6.24 3.72
N GLU A 89 -25.66 -6.65 3.27
CA GLU A 89 -25.90 -7.99 2.73
C GLU A 89 -24.95 -8.28 1.54
N ILE A 90 -24.82 -7.33 0.62
CA ILE A 90 -23.93 -7.43 -0.55
C ILE A 90 -22.45 -7.57 -0.11
N THR A 91 -22.04 -6.76 0.86
CA THR A 91 -20.61 -6.57 1.18
C THR A 91 -20.12 -7.49 2.30
N GLY A 92 -21.02 -8.04 3.09
CA GLY A 92 -20.75 -8.85 4.27
C GLY A 92 -20.31 -8.04 5.50
N PHE A 93 -20.43 -6.70 5.49
CA PHE A 93 -20.13 -5.84 6.64
C PHE A 93 -20.84 -4.49 6.55
N HIS A 94 -21.11 -3.86 7.69
CA HIS A 94 -21.71 -2.53 7.73
C HIS A 94 -20.81 -1.45 7.07
N LEU A 95 -21.37 -0.68 6.13
CA LEU A 95 -20.73 0.50 5.55
C LEU A 95 -20.81 1.69 6.54
N HIS A 96 -19.81 1.81 7.40
CA HIS A 96 -19.82 2.85 8.44
C HIS A 96 -19.48 4.26 7.92
N ARG A 97 -18.74 4.40 6.82
CA ARG A 97 -18.12 5.68 6.43
C ARG A 97 -18.15 5.91 4.92
N GLY A 98 -19.04 6.78 4.46
CA GLY A 98 -19.07 7.25 3.08
C GLY A 98 -19.51 6.20 2.05
N ALA A 99 -18.96 6.34 0.85
CA ALA A 99 -19.14 5.42 -0.27
C ALA A 99 -17.98 4.42 -0.38
N MET A 100 -18.23 3.35 -1.14
CA MET A 100 -17.18 2.54 -1.75
C MET A 100 -17.13 2.83 -3.24
N ALA A 101 -15.97 2.55 -3.84
CA ALA A 101 -15.80 2.51 -5.28
C ALA A 101 -14.98 1.27 -5.66
N ALA A 102 -15.45 0.55 -6.66
CA ALA A 102 -14.61 -0.34 -7.43
C ALA A 102 -13.79 0.53 -8.38
N MET A 103 -12.48 0.37 -8.36
CA MET A 103 -11.53 1.17 -9.12
C MET A 103 -10.80 0.28 -10.11
N HIS A 104 -10.45 0.80 -11.28
CA HIS A 104 -9.48 0.15 -12.14
C HIS A 104 -8.10 0.17 -11.47
N ARG A 105 -7.36 -0.94 -11.53
CA ARG A 105 -5.95 -0.96 -11.14
C ARG A 105 -5.16 -0.09 -12.13
N PRO A 106 -4.30 0.82 -11.63
CA PRO A 106 -3.41 1.56 -12.50
C PRO A 106 -2.41 0.62 -13.18
N VAL A 107 -1.89 1.04 -14.32
CA VAL A 107 -0.76 0.37 -14.96
C VAL A 107 0.46 0.52 -14.06
N PRO A 108 1.20 -0.56 -13.75
CA PRO A 108 2.43 -0.47 -12.97
C PRO A 108 3.45 0.48 -13.61
N VAL A 109 4.08 1.31 -12.79
CA VAL A 109 5.20 2.17 -13.25
C VAL A 109 6.43 1.28 -13.45
N PRO A 110 7.12 1.38 -14.60
CA PRO A 110 8.37 0.65 -14.82
C PRO A 110 9.41 0.94 -13.72
N LEU A 111 10.12 -0.09 -13.27
CA LEU A 111 11.08 0.05 -12.17
C LEU A 111 12.14 1.13 -12.43
N ALA A 112 12.69 1.19 -13.65
CA ALA A 112 13.68 2.19 -14.03
C ALA A 112 13.14 3.63 -13.94
N GLU A 113 11.89 3.86 -14.31
CA GLU A 113 11.25 5.18 -14.22
C GLU A 113 11.03 5.59 -12.76
N LEU A 114 10.55 4.65 -11.94
CA LEU A 114 10.31 4.84 -10.52
C LEU A 114 11.61 5.14 -9.74
N LEU A 115 12.74 4.57 -10.17
CA LEU A 115 14.05 4.79 -9.53
C LEU A 115 14.80 6.03 -10.04
N ALA A 116 14.45 6.56 -11.21
CA ALA A 116 15.23 7.63 -11.88
C ALA A 116 15.39 8.88 -11.01
N SER A 117 14.33 9.30 -10.31
CA SER A 117 14.34 10.48 -9.43
C SER A 117 14.33 10.16 -7.94
N ALA A 118 14.31 8.88 -7.55
CA ALA A 118 14.22 8.47 -6.16
C ALA A 118 15.56 8.61 -5.41
N GLN A 119 15.50 9.03 -4.16
CA GLN A 119 16.61 9.09 -3.22
C GLN A 119 16.37 8.22 -1.97
N ARG A 120 15.11 8.00 -1.63
CA ARG A 120 14.67 7.13 -0.53
C ARG A 120 13.70 6.10 -1.05
N VAL A 121 14.12 4.85 -1.02
CA VAL A 121 13.30 3.70 -1.43
C VAL A 121 13.08 2.80 -0.23
N ALA A 122 11.85 2.36 -0.01
CA ALA A 122 11.57 1.26 0.92
C ALA A 122 11.33 -0.02 0.14
N VAL A 123 11.91 -1.14 0.57
CA VAL A 123 11.70 -2.45 -0.04
C VAL A 123 11.05 -3.36 1.00
N LEU A 124 9.86 -3.89 0.72
CA LEU A 124 9.12 -4.75 1.62
C LEU A 124 9.33 -6.20 1.17
N GLU A 125 10.16 -6.93 1.91
CA GLU A 125 10.39 -8.35 1.69
C GLU A 125 9.30 -9.15 2.40
N ASP A 126 8.43 -9.77 1.61
CA ASP A 126 7.50 -10.82 2.04
C ASP A 126 6.60 -10.42 3.22
N ILE A 127 6.28 -9.12 3.33
CA ILE A 127 5.31 -8.62 4.31
C ILE A 127 3.91 -9.00 3.85
N VAL A 128 3.37 -10.07 4.41
CA VAL A 128 2.06 -10.64 4.03
C VAL A 128 0.87 -10.02 4.76
N ASP A 129 1.10 -9.38 5.91
CA ASP A 129 0.06 -8.67 6.65
C ASP A 129 -0.27 -7.33 6.00
N HIS A 130 -1.53 -7.18 5.59
CA HIS A 130 -1.99 -6.02 4.82
C HIS A 130 -2.15 -4.77 5.69
N THR A 131 -2.30 -4.95 7.00
CA THR A 131 -2.29 -3.85 7.96
C THR A 131 -0.89 -3.23 8.02
N ASN A 132 0.15 -4.05 8.10
CA ASN A 132 1.53 -3.62 8.05
C ASN A 132 1.86 -2.96 6.71
N VAL A 133 1.52 -3.57 5.58
CA VAL A 133 1.70 -2.94 4.26
C VAL A 133 1.05 -1.55 4.23
N GLY A 134 -0.23 -1.45 4.60
CA GLY A 134 -0.93 -0.16 4.62
C GLY A 134 -0.31 0.88 5.58
N ALA A 135 0.14 0.44 6.75
CA ALA A 135 0.78 1.31 7.73
C ALA A 135 2.16 1.80 7.26
N ILE A 136 2.97 0.93 6.64
CA ILE A 136 4.26 1.28 6.05
C ILE A 136 4.07 2.32 4.93
N PHE A 137 3.11 2.10 4.02
CA PHE A 137 2.79 3.09 2.96
C PHE A 137 2.34 4.43 3.52
N ARG A 138 1.66 4.43 4.68
CA ARG A 138 1.27 5.67 5.37
C ARG A 138 2.47 6.40 5.94
N SER A 139 3.39 5.68 6.58
CA SER A 139 4.64 6.23 7.08
C SER A 139 5.50 6.74 5.93
N ALA A 140 5.64 5.97 4.85
CA ALA A 140 6.39 6.32 3.64
C ALA A 140 5.92 7.67 3.06
N ALA A 141 4.61 7.81 2.84
CA ALA A 141 4.00 9.04 2.32
C ALA A 141 4.22 10.25 3.25
N ALA A 142 4.19 10.02 4.57
CA ALA A 142 4.30 11.08 5.56
C ALA A 142 5.76 11.52 5.82
N LEU A 143 6.73 10.65 5.55
CA LEU A 143 8.12 10.81 5.97
C LEU A 143 9.10 10.97 4.80
N GLY A 144 8.59 11.16 3.58
CA GLY A 144 9.41 11.48 2.41
C GLY A 144 10.16 10.27 1.84
N VAL A 145 9.51 9.10 1.82
CA VAL A 145 9.95 7.98 0.99
C VAL A 145 9.43 8.22 -0.43
N ASP A 146 10.34 8.21 -1.41
CA ASP A 146 10.03 8.54 -2.79
C ASP A 146 9.33 7.39 -3.51
N ALA A 147 9.65 6.15 -3.13
CA ALA A 147 9.16 4.95 -3.77
C ALA A 147 9.12 3.75 -2.82
N VAL A 148 8.16 2.85 -3.05
CA VAL A 148 8.07 1.58 -2.34
C VAL A 148 8.18 0.42 -3.33
N LEU A 149 9.04 -0.54 -3.06
CA LEU A 149 9.16 -1.78 -3.82
C LEU A 149 8.64 -2.93 -2.97
N VAL A 150 7.91 -3.86 -3.58
CA VAL A 150 7.38 -5.04 -2.88
C VAL A 150 7.92 -6.31 -3.52
N SER A 151 8.42 -7.25 -2.73
CA SER A 151 8.89 -8.55 -3.24
C SER A 151 7.76 -9.35 -3.90
N PRO A 152 8.04 -10.41 -4.69
CA PRO A 152 7.02 -11.22 -5.33
C PRO A 152 5.94 -11.75 -4.36
N ARG A 153 6.32 -12.15 -3.14
CA ARG A 153 5.40 -12.74 -2.14
C ARG A 153 4.81 -11.73 -1.15
N CYS A 154 5.23 -10.47 -1.20
CA CYS A 154 4.66 -9.42 -0.35
C CYS A 154 3.16 -9.20 -0.65
N GLY A 155 2.37 -8.86 0.38
CA GLY A 155 0.95 -8.53 0.24
C GLY A 155 0.70 -7.44 -0.80
N ASP A 156 -0.51 -7.41 -1.36
CA ASP A 156 -0.86 -6.45 -2.41
C ASP A 156 -1.15 -5.08 -1.79
N PRO A 157 -0.39 -4.01 -2.14
CA PRO A 157 -0.66 -2.66 -1.64
C PRO A 157 -2.07 -2.15 -1.97
N LEU A 158 -2.67 -2.63 -3.06
CA LEU A 158 -4.01 -2.25 -3.48
C LEU A 158 -5.11 -3.12 -2.86
N TYR A 159 -4.78 -4.14 -2.07
CA TYR A 159 -5.80 -4.89 -1.35
C TYR A 159 -6.59 -3.95 -0.41
N ARG A 160 -7.91 -4.15 -0.32
CA ARG A 160 -8.83 -3.28 0.43
C ARG A 160 -8.35 -2.94 1.84
N ARG A 161 -7.74 -3.89 2.56
CA ARG A 161 -7.21 -3.64 3.92
C ARG A 161 -6.01 -2.69 3.91
N SER A 162 -5.07 -2.84 2.98
CA SER A 162 -3.89 -1.95 2.84
C SER A 162 -4.30 -0.54 2.43
N VAL A 163 -5.22 -0.42 1.47
CA VAL A 163 -5.84 0.84 1.06
C VAL A 163 -6.52 1.55 2.24
N ARG A 164 -7.30 0.81 3.03
CA ARG A 164 -8.01 1.37 4.19
C ARG A 164 -7.06 1.79 5.32
N VAL A 165 -6.11 0.95 5.69
CA VAL A 165 -5.17 1.22 6.80
C VAL A 165 -4.25 2.38 6.47
N SER A 166 -3.81 2.48 5.20
CA SER A 166 -3.06 3.63 4.72
C SER A 166 -3.89 4.92 4.65
N MET A 167 -5.21 4.84 4.82
CA MET A 167 -6.15 5.92 4.53
C MET A 167 -6.02 6.43 3.08
N GLY A 168 -5.63 5.55 2.14
CA GLY A 168 -5.42 5.91 0.73
C GLY A 168 -4.11 6.64 0.44
N THR A 169 -3.16 6.74 1.39
CA THR A 169 -1.81 7.25 1.05
C THR A 169 -1.01 6.29 0.19
N VAL A 170 -1.45 5.02 0.08
CA VAL A 170 -0.87 4.05 -0.87
C VAL A 170 -0.94 4.52 -2.33
N PHE A 171 -1.82 5.47 -2.66
CA PHE A 171 -1.89 6.08 -3.99
C PHE A 171 -0.95 7.28 -4.17
N GLN A 172 -0.33 7.77 -3.09
CA GLN A 172 0.53 8.95 -3.11
C GLN A 172 2.01 8.61 -3.27
N VAL A 173 2.41 7.40 -2.88
CA VAL A 173 3.79 6.91 -3.04
C VAL A 173 3.79 5.91 -4.19
N PRO A 174 4.53 6.18 -5.28
CA PRO A 174 4.64 5.23 -6.38
C PRO A 174 5.26 3.94 -5.89
N TRP A 175 4.77 2.81 -6.41
CA TRP A 175 5.30 1.51 -6.04
C TRP A 175 5.31 0.55 -7.21
N SER A 176 6.21 -0.43 -7.14
CA SER A 176 6.29 -1.52 -8.11
C SER A 176 6.56 -2.84 -7.42
N ARG A 177 6.15 -3.94 -8.08
CA ARG A 177 6.40 -5.30 -7.62
C ARG A 177 7.63 -5.84 -8.32
N LEU A 178 8.58 -6.30 -7.53
CA LEU A 178 9.79 -6.95 -7.99
C LEU A 178 9.49 -8.36 -8.48
N GLU A 179 10.31 -8.88 -9.39
CA GLU A 179 10.09 -10.17 -10.06
C GLU A 179 11.13 -11.21 -9.63
N SER A 180 12.40 -10.82 -9.59
CA SER A 180 13.56 -11.68 -9.37
C SER A 180 14.22 -11.35 -8.03
N TRP A 181 13.50 -11.51 -6.93
CA TRP A 181 14.01 -11.22 -5.58
C TRP A 181 14.87 -12.36 -5.01
N PRO A 182 16.04 -12.10 -4.38
CA PRO A 182 16.67 -10.79 -4.11
C PRO A 182 17.61 -10.27 -5.21
N GLY A 183 17.70 -10.92 -6.38
CA GLY A 183 18.55 -10.48 -7.50
C GLY A 183 18.28 -9.04 -7.98
N ASP A 184 17.03 -8.55 -7.85
CA ASP A 184 16.66 -7.17 -8.16
C ASP A 184 17.36 -6.11 -7.26
N LEU A 185 18.01 -6.52 -6.17
CA LEU A 185 18.87 -5.62 -5.39
C LEU A 185 20.04 -5.07 -6.20
N GLU A 186 20.58 -5.84 -7.14
CA GLU A 186 21.69 -5.38 -7.99
C GLU A 186 21.26 -4.18 -8.85
N LEU A 187 20.02 -4.17 -9.34
CA LEU A 187 19.47 -3.03 -10.09
C LEU A 187 19.45 -1.75 -9.24
N LEU A 188 19.16 -1.85 -7.95
CA LEU A 188 19.22 -0.71 -7.04
C LEU A 188 20.66 -0.20 -6.89
N LYS A 189 21.62 -1.10 -6.75
CA LYS A 189 23.05 -0.76 -6.65
C LYS A 189 23.58 -0.12 -7.92
N GLU A 190 23.23 -0.65 -9.08
CA GLU A 190 23.54 -0.07 -10.40
C GLU A 190 22.97 1.36 -10.55
N GLN A 191 21.83 1.65 -9.92
CA GLN A 191 21.24 3.00 -9.86
C GLN A 191 21.83 3.91 -8.77
N GLY A 192 22.88 3.45 -8.10
CA GLY A 192 23.66 4.21 -7.12
C GLY A 192 23.05 4.23 -5.72
N PHE A 193 22.10 3.35 -5.40
CA PHE A 193 21.58 3.20 -4.04
C PHE A 193 22.54 2.38 -3.19
N THR A 194 22.79 2.85 -1.96
CA THR A 194 23.23 1.94 -0.90
C THR A 194 22.00 1.17 -0.42
N VAL A 195 22.10 -0.15 -0.38
CA VAL A 195 21.04 -1.05 0.09
C VAL A 195 21.31 -1.39 1.56
N ALA A 196 20.38 -1.02 2.43
CA ALA A 196 20.44 -1.27 3.86
C ALA A 196 19.33 -2.24 4.29
N ALA A 197 19.65 -3.27 5.06
CA ALA A 197 18.67 -4.17 5.68
C ALA A 197 18.33 -3.70 7.09
N MET A 198 17.04 -3.59 7.42
CA MET A 198 16.61 -3.49 8.82
C MET A 198 16.60 -4.89 9.44
N GLU A 199 17.72 -5.27 10.06
CA GLU A 199 17.92 -6.60 10.65
C GLU A 199 18.90 -6.55 11.83
N LEU A 200 18.73 -7.48 12.77
CA LEU A 200 19.65 -7.65 13.89
C LEU A 200 20.77 -8.63 13.53
N THR A 201 21.92 -8.09 13.12
CA THR A 201 23.18 -8.85 12.95
C THR A 201 24.25 -8.38 13.94
N ASP A 202 25.28 -9.19 14.15
CA ASP A 202 26.39 -8.85 15.05
C ASP A 202 27.12 -7.56 14.64
N ASP A 203 27.15 -7.28 13.34
CA ASP A 203 27.78 -6.12 12.70
C ASP A 203 26.78 -5.02 12.29
N ALA A 204 25.50 -5.14 12.67
CA ALA A 204 24.48 -4.15 12.34
C ALA A 204 24.80 -2.80 12.99
N LEU A 205 24.77 -1.75 12.17
CA LEU A 205 24.98 -0.36 12.56
C LEU A 205 23.75 0.19 13.26
N ASP A 206 23.97 1.09 14.22
CA ASP A 206 22.86 1.78 14.85
C ASP A 206 22.24 2.78 13.87
N LEU A 207 20.91 2.92 13.93
CA LEU A 207 20.14 3.75 12.98
C LEU A 207 20.65 5.20 12.89
N ASP A 208 21.07 5.78 14.01
CA ASP A 208 21.62 7.14 14.10
C ASP A 208 23.05 7.24 13.51
N GLU A 209 23.86 6.19 13.62
CA GLU A 209 25.15 6.10 12.92
C GLU A 209 24.96 6.12 11.40
N VAL A 210 23.94 5.41 10.88
CA VAL A 210 23.60 5.42 9.45
C VAL A 210 23.08 6.79 9.04
N ALA A 211 22.24 7.42 9.87
CA ALA A 211 21.75 8.78 9.60
C ALA A 211 22.89 9.80 9.51
N ALA A 212 23.91 9.67 10.37
CA ALA A 212 25.09 10.55 10.36
C ALA A 212 25.92 10.43 9.07
N ARG A 213 25.84 9.30 8.34
CA ARG A 213 26.53 9.12 7.06
C ARG A 213 25.91 9.92 5.92
N ASN A 214 24.68 10.43 6.10
CA ASN A 214 23.95 11.23 5.11
C ASN A 214 23.98 10.63 3.68
N ILE A 215 23.68 9.33 3.58
CA ILE A 215 23.72 8.58 2.32
C ILE A 215 22.76 9.25 1.31
N PRO A 216 23.24 9.69 0.13
CA PRO A 216 22.40 10.42 -0.83
C PRO A 216 21.25 9.58 -1.39
N LYS A 217 21.53 8.34 -1.79
CA LYS A 217 20.54 7.38 -2.30
C LYS A 217 20.53 6.14 -1.40
N LEU A 218 19.43 5.91 -0.71
CA LEU A 218 19.28 4.82 0.25
C LEU A 218 18.03 3.99 -0.06
N ALA A 219 18.22 2.68 -0.22
CA ALA A 219 17.14 1.70 -0.30
C ALA A 219 17.11 0.90 1.01
N LEU A 220 16.01 0.96 1.75
CA LEU A 220 15.85 0.29 3.03
C LEU A 220 14.97 -0.95 2.89
N VAL A 221 15.55 -2.13 3.09
CA VAL A 221 14.85 -3.41 3.05
C VAL A 221 14.27 -3.72 4.42
N LEU A 222 12.97 -4.01 4.45
CA LEU A 222 12.19 -4.36 5.63
C LEU A 222 11.74 -5.82 5.48
N GLY A 223 12.16 -6.67 6.42
CA GLY A 223 11.83 -8.10 6.43
C GLY A 223 10.41 -8.39 6.93
N THR A 224 10.02 -9.66 6.79
CA THR A 224 8.72 -10.14 7.28
C THR A 224 8.74 -10.36 8.79
N GLU A 225 7.55 -10.43 9.39
CA GLU A 225 7.42 -10.68 10.82
C GLU A 225 7.88 -12.11 11.18
N GLY A 226 8.52 -12.26 12.34
CA GLY A 226 8.95 -13.56 12.86
C GLY A 226 10.31 -13.99 12.34
N ALA A 227 10.39 -14.46 11.09
CA ALA A 227 11.63 -14.99 10.52
C ALA A 227 12.65 -13.90 10.14
N GLY A 228 12.23 -12.63 10.07
CA GLY A 228 13.08 -11.54 9.62
C GLY A 228 13.32 -11.61 8.12
N MET A 229 14.54 -11.28 7.72
CA MET A 229 14.97 -11.25 6.32
C MET A 229 15.62 -12.58 5.89
N SER A 230 15.50 -12.95 4.62
CA SER A 230 16.14 -14.16 4.11
C SER A 230 17.68 -14.06 4.15
N PRO A 231 18.40 -15.16 4.41
CA PRO A 231 19.87 -15.17 4.39
C PRO A 231 20.45 -14.70 3.04
N GLU A 232 19.76 -15.04 1.94
CA GLU A 232 20.16 -14.62 0.59
C GLU A 232 20.08 -13.11 0.41
N THR A 233 19.02 -12.48 0.93
CA THR A 233 18.88 -11.02 0.91
C THR A 233 19.92 -10.36 1.81
N LEU A 234 20.14 -10.88 3.03
CA LEU A 234 21.14 -10.34 3.95
C LEU A 234 22.56 -10.42 3.39
N ALA A 235 22.88 -11.48 2.64
CA ALA A 235 24.16 -11.58 1.94
C ALA A 235 24.30 -10.59 0.77
N ALA A 236 23.19 -10.07 0.25
CA ALA A 236 23.15 -9.18 -0.90
C ALA A 236 23.07 -7.68 -0.54
N VAL A 237 22.73 -7.30 0.69
CA VAL A 237 22.72 -5.89 1.11
C VAL A 237 24.13 -5.35 1.36
N ASP A 238 24.29 -4.03 1.39
CA ASP A 238 25.58 -3.38 1.66
C ASP A 238 25.83 -3.20 3.15
N ILE A 239 24.77 -2.95 3.93
CA ILE A 239 24.83 -2.78 5.39
C ILE A 239 23.59 -3.36 6.07
N ALA A 240 23.77 -3.90 7.27
CA ALA A 240 22.69 -4.16 8.21
C ALA A 240 22.53 -2.97 9.16
N VAL A 241 21.29 -2.66 9.53
CA VAL A 241 20.90 -1.51 10.34
C VAL A 241 19.90 -1.96 11.40
N LYS A 242 20.12 -1.54 12.65
CA LYS A 242 19.22 -1.82 13.76
C LYS A 242 18.75 -0.54 14.44
N ILE A 243 17.57 -0.61 15.02
CA ILE A 243 17.10 0.40 15.98
C ILE A 243 17.68 -0.02 17.34
N PRO A 244 18.46 0.82 18.03
CA PRO A 244 18.94 0.48 19.36
C PRO A 244 17.77 0.27 20.33
N MET A 245 17.68 -0.93 20.91
CA MET A 245 16.61 -1.30 21.83
C MET A 245 17.10 -1.35 23.27
N ARG A 246 16.19 -1.13 24.22
CA ARG A 246 16.46 -1.37 25.65
C ARG A 246 16.51 -2.88 25.91
N ALA A 247 17.27 -3.28 26.93
CA ALA A 247 17.45 -4.69 27.29
C ALA A 247 16.11 -5.43 27.46
N GLY A 248 16.02 -6.62 26.86
CA GLY A 248 14.84 -7.50 26.92
C GLY A 248 13.79 -7.24 25.83
N VAL A 249 14.08 -6.39 24.85
CA VAL A 249 13.24 -6.20 23.66
C VAL A 249 14.09 -6.36 22.41
N ASP A 250 13.79 -7.38 21.61
CA ASP A 250 14.63 -7.74 20.45
C ASP A 250 14.19 -7.00 19.18
N SER A 251 12.90 -6.68 19.03
CA SER A 251 12.36 -6.06 17.82
C SER A 251 11.08 -5.25 18.05
N LEU A 252 10.75 -4.40 17.07
CA LEU A 252 9.46 -3.74 16.93
C LEU A 252 8.63 -4.43 15.86
N ASN A 253 7.31 -4.22 15.88
CA ASN A 253 6.48 -4.47 14.70
C ASN A 253 7.04 -3.71 13.48
N VAL A 254 7.05 -4.35 12.32
CA VAL A 254 7.70 -3.83 11.11
C VAL A 254 7.16 -2.46 10.67
N ALA A 255 5.87 -2.18 10.87
CA ALA A 255 5.31 -0.87 10.54
C ALA A 255 5.83 0.22 11.50
N ALA A 256 5.95 -0.09 12.80
CA ALA A 256 6.55 0.83 13.77
C ALA A 256 8.05 1.05 13.50
N ALA A 257 8.80 -0.03 13.22
CA ALA A 257 10.21 0.05 12.84
C ALA A 257 10.41 0.91 11.58
N SER A 258 9.56 0.72 10.56
CA SER A 258 9.60 1.52 9.32
C SER A 258 9.38 3.01 9.60
N ALA A 259 8.44 3.36 10.49
CA ALA A 259 8.17 4.76 10.82
C ALA A 259 9.37 5.44 11.50
N VAL A 260 10.02 4.74 12.43
CA VAL A 260 11.24 5.23 13.10
C VAL A 260 12.37 5.39 12.10
N ALA A 261 12.61 4.37 11.27
CA ALA A 261 13.68 4.37 10.29
C ALA A 261 13.47 5.45 9.20
N PHE A 262 12.26 5.56 8.64
CA PHE A 262 11.95 6.58 7.64
C PHE A 262 12.08 7.99 8.23
N TRP A 263 11.67 8.19 9.48
CA TRP A 263 11.86 9.47 10.14
C TRP A 263 13.36 9.74 10.26
N GLU A 264 14.15 8.88 10.90
CA GLU A 264 15.56 9.15 11.18
C GLU A 264 16.41 9.32 9.91
N LEU A 265 16.14 8.51 8.88
CA LEU A 265 16.88 8.46 7.62
C LEU A 265 16.33 9.39 6.52
N ARG A 266 15.31 10.20 6.82
CA ARG A 266 14.78 11.19 5.87
C ARG A 266 15.90 12.14 5.39
N PRO A 267 15.85 12.63 4.15
CA PRO A 267 16.81 13.62 3.67
C PRO A 267 16.80 14.84 4.61
N ARG A 268 17.96 15.21 5.14
CA ARG A 268 18.13 16.41 5.95
C ARG A 268 18.51 17.54 4.99
N ASN A 269 17.51 18.32 4.57
CA ASN A 269 17.71 19.58 3.87
C ASN A 269 18.37 20.63 4.77
#